data_AF-A0A2K6B5K0-F1
#
_entry.id   AF-A0A2K6B5K0-F1
#
_cell.length_a   1.000
_cell.length_b   1.000
_cell.length_c   1.000
_cell.angle_alpha   90.00
_cell.angle_beta   90.00
_cell.angle_gamma   90.00
#
_symmetry.space_group_name_H-M   'P 1'
#
loop_
_entity.id
_entity.type
_entity.pdbx_description
1 polymer ?
#
loop_
_entity_poly.entity_id
_entity_poly.type
_entity_poly.pdbx_seq_one_letter_code
_entity_poly.pdbx_strand_id
1 'polypeptide(L)'
;MNQGNVYGQVTVCMHTRQTLAIYDRFGRLMYGQEDVPKDVLEYVVFEKQLTNPYGSWRMHSKIVPPWAPPKQPILKTVMIPGPQLKPEEEYEEAQGEAQKPQLA
;
A
#
# COMPACT_ATOMS: atom_id res chain seq x y z
N MET A 1 -11.26 -20.39 -19.48
CA MET A 1 -12.69 -20.08 -19.60
C MET A 1 -13.34 -20.30 -18.25
N ASN A 2 -14.10 -19.32 -17.75
CA ASN A 2 -14.75 -19.42 -16.44
C ASN A 2 -15.71 -20.61 -16.44
N GLN A 3 -15.68 -21.44 -15.39
CA GLN A 3 -16.41 -22.71 -15.26
C GLN A 3 -17.93 -22.50 -15.04
N GLY A 4 -18.56 -21.62 -15.82
CA GLY A 4 -19.93 -21.15 -15.59
C GLY A 4 -20.09 -20.18 -14.42
N ASN A 5 -19.02 -19.92 -13.65
CA ASN A 5 -19.02 -18.98 -12.53
C ASN A 5 -18.86 -17.53 -13.01
N VAL A 6 -19.73 -16.66 -12.49
CA VAL A 6 -19.72 -15.22 -12.75
C VAL A 6 -19.42 -14.48 -11.45
N TYR A 7 -18.51 -13.53 -11.50
CA TYR A 7 -18.14 -12.65 -10.39
C TYR A 7 -18.47 -11.20 -10.77
N GLY A 8 -19.10 -10.48 -9.85
CA GLY A 8 -19.38 -9.06 -9.98
C GLY A 8 -18.43 -8.27 -9.08
N GLN A 9 -17.82 -7.22 -9.62
CA GLN A 9 -16.95 -6.33 -8.87
C GLN A 9 -17.55 -4.92 -8.83
N VAL A 10 -17.47 -4.28 -7.66
CA VAL A 10 -17.96 -2.92 -7.42
C VAL A 10 -16.87 -2.13 -6.73
N THR A 11 -16.44 -1.03 -7.35
CA THR A 11 -15.48 -0.09 -6.76
C THR A 11 -16.21 1.02 -6.06
N VAL A 12 -15.89 1.26 -4.79
CA VAL A 12 -16.48 2.31 -3.95
C VAL A 12 -15.40 3.31 -3.58
N CYS A 13 -15.65 4.59 -3.81
CA CYS A 13 -14.81 5.68 -3.32
C CYS A 13 -15.23 6.02 -1.88
N MET A 14 -14.31 5.84 -0.94
CA MET A 14 -14.49 6.17 0.47
C MET A 14 -13.60 7.34 0.83
N HIS A 15 -14.20 8.40 1.36
CA HIS A 15 -13.48 9.55 1.91
C HIS A 15 -13.82 9.67 3.39
N THR A 16 -12.86 9.29 4.25
CA THR A 16 -13.09 9.13 5.69
C THR A 16 -11.95 9.70 6.51
N ARG A 17 -12.20 9.96 7.79
CA ARG A 17 -11.17 10.32 8.79
C ARG A 17 -10.84 9.10 9.63
N GLN A 18 -9.57 8.72 9.66
CA GLN A 18 -9.10 7.52 10.37
C GLN A 18 -7.88 7.86 11.24
N THR A 19 -7.76 7.20 12.39
CA THR A 19 -6.56 7.18 13.23
C THR A 19 -5.87 5.83 13.08
N LEU A 20 -4.53 5.82 13.08
CA LEU A 20 -3.74 4.59 12.98
C LEU A 20 -2.48 4.74 13.82
N ALA A 21 -2.27 3.80 14.75
CA ALA A 21 -1.05 3.67 15.53
C ALA A 21 -0.62 2.20 15.50
N ILE A 22 0.58 1.93 14.95
CA ILE A 22 1.14 0.58 14.87
C ILE A 22 2.25 0.46 15.91
N TYR A 23 2.16 -0.54 16.77
CA TYR A 23 3.14 -0.83 17.82
C TYR A 23 3.97 -2.08 17.48
N ASP A 24 5.25 -2.07 17.84
CA ASP A 24 6.14 -3.23 17.74
C ASP A 24 5.79 -4.28 18.81
N ARG A 25 6.39 -5.48 18.72
CA ARG A 25 6.26 -6.56 19.72
C ARG A 25 6.61 -6.13 21.15
N PHE A 26 7.42 -5.08 21.29
CA PHE A 26 7.81 -4.49 22.58
C PHE A 26 6.91 -3.32 23.02
N GLY A 27 5.80 -3.04 22.32
CA GLY A 27 4.86 -1.97 22.66
C GLY A 27 5.35 -0.56 22.32
N ARG A 28 6.43 -0.40 21.55
CA ARG A 28 6.93 0.91 21.08
C ARG A 28 6.22 1.32 19.79
N LEU A 29 5.88 2.60 19.66
CA LEU A 29 5.23 3.14 18.46
C LEU A 29 6.17 3.05 17.24
N MET A 30 5.70 2.44 16.15
CA MET A 30 6.44 2.29 14.89
C MET A 30 5.93 3.23 13.79
N TYR A 31 4.63 3.49 13.74
CA TYR A 31 3.99 4.25 12.68
C TYR A 31 2.71 4.92 13.17
N GLY A 32 2.47 6.14 12.70
CA GLY A 32 1.22 6.87 12.93
C GLY A 32 1.11 7.46 14.34
N GLN A 33 -0.11 7.85 14.71
CA GLN A 33 -0.48 8.51 15.96
C GLN A 33 -1.93 8.16 16.30
N GLU A 34 -2.24 7.96 17.58
CA GLU A 34 -3.58 7.58 18.04
C GLU A 34 -4.54 8.79 18.10
N ASP A 35 -4.03 9.96 18.51
CA ASP A 35 -4.86 11.14 18.77
C ASP A 35 -5.21 11.97 17.53
N VAL A 36 -4.45 11.81 16.44
CA VAL A 36 -4.52 12.69 15.26
C VAL A 36 -5.23 11.97 14.11
N PRO A 37 -6.52 12.24 13.85
CA PRO A 37 -7.22 11.69 12.69
C PRO A 37 -6.68 12.30 11.39
N LYS A 38 -6.62 11.47 10.35
CA LYS A 38 -6.13 11.86 9.02
C LYS A 38 -7.18 11.57 7.97
N ASP A 39 -7.30 12.48 7.01
CA ASP A 39 -8.18 12.32 5.87
C ASP A 39 -7.59 11.25 4.94
N VAL A 40 -8.38 10.22 4.66
CA VAL A 40 -8.02 9.10 3.78
C VAL A 40 -9.03 9.06 2.64
N LEU A 41 -8.53 9.10 1.41
CA LEU A 41 -9.29 8.85 0.20
C LEU A 41 -8.86 7.51 -0.37
N GLU A 42 -9.78 6.55 -0.44
CA GLU A 42 -9.48 5.20 -0.90
C GLU A 42 -10.57 4.63 -1.81
N TYR A 43 -10.15 3.86 -2.81
CA TYR A 43 -11.03 3.17 -3.74
C TYR A 43 -11.01 1.67 -3.41
N VAL A 44 -12.04 1.21 -2.70
CA VAL A 44 -12.16 -0.17 -2.24
C VAL A 44 -12.97 -0.96 -3.26
N VAL A 45 -12.41 -2.07 -3.73
CA VAL A 45 -13.08 -2.99 -4.65
C VAL A 45 -13.70 -4.11 -3.84
N PHE A 46 -15.02 -4.26 -3.94
CA PHE A 46 -15.76 -5.39 -3.42
C PHE A 46 -16.05 -6.37 -4.54
N GLU A 47 -16.06 -7.66 -4.22
CA GLU A 47 -16.38 -8.73 -5.15
C GLU A 47 -17.43 -9.65 -4.54
N LYS A 48 -18.34 -10.13 -5.40
CA LYS A 48 -19.30 -11.19 -5.07
C LYS A 48 -19.35 -12.21 -6.20
N GLN A 49 -19.34 -13.49 -5.84
CA GLN A 49 -19.70 -14.56 -6.77
C GLN A 49 -21.22 -14.55 -6.97
N LEU A 50 -21.67 -14.22 -8.18
CA LEU A 50 -23.08 -14.05 -8.50
C LEU A 50 -23.81 -15.38 -8.70
N THR A 51 -23.09 -16.43 -9.12
CA THR A 51 -23.67 -17.77 -9.33
C THR A 51 -23.94 -18.53 -8.04
N ASN A 52 -23.33 -18.11 -6.93
CA ASN A 52 -23.55 -18.73 -5.63
C ASN A 52 -24.71 -18.02 -4.91
N PRO A 53 -25.82 -18.70 -4.58
CA PRO A 53 -26.93 -18.07 -3.85
C PRO A 53 -26.53 -17.60 -2.44
N TYR A 54 -25.50 -18.20 -1.86
CA TYR A 54 -24.93 -17.80 -0.56
C TYR A 54 -23.75 -16.83 -0.70
N GLY A 55 -23.51 -16.30 -1.92
CA GLY A 55 -22.46 -15.33 -2.17
C GLY A 55 -22.70 -14.03 -1.40
N SER A 56 -21.70 -13.58 -0.66
CA SER A 56 -21.68 -12.29 0.01
C SER A 56 -20.65 -11.36 -0.63
N TRP A 57 -20.88 -10.05 -0.50
CA TRP A 57 -19.90 -9.04 -0.89
C TRP A 57 -18.71 -9.09 0.06
N ARG A 58 -17.52 -9.25 -0.48
CA ARG A 58 -16.26 -9.28 0.29
C ARG A 58 -15.29 -8.28 -0.31
N MET A 59 -14.45 -7.69 0.53
CA MET A 59 -13.36 -6.84 0.06
C MET A 59 -12.39 -7.68 -0.77
N HIS A 60 -12.06 -7.21 -1.97
CA HIS A 60 -11.19 -7.89 -2.93
C HIS A 60 -9.84 -7.19 -3.05
N SER A 61 -9.85 -5.89 -3.34
CA SER A 61 -8.62 -5.11 -3.50
C SER A 61 -8.81 -3.64 -3.16
N LYS A 62 -7.70 -2.91 -3.08
CA LYS A 62 -7.68 -1.45 -2.90
C LYS A 62 -6.87 -0.83 -4.03
N ILE A 63 -7.47 0.10 -4.75
CA ILE A 63 -6.79 0.83 -5.82
C ILE A 63 -6.03 2.00 -5.20
N VAL A 64 -4.74 2.09 -5.51
CA VAL A 64 -3.89 3.23 -5.13
C VAL A 64 -3.56 4.00 -6.41
N PRO A 65 -4.12 5.20 -6.62
CA PRO A 65 -3.83 5.96 -7.82
C PRO A 65 -2.37 6.44 -7.83
N PRO A 66 -1.72 6.55 -9.00
CA PRO A 66 -0.33 7.02 -9.10
C PRO A 66 -0.10 8.43 -8.55
N TRP A 67 -1.14 9.27 -8.57
CA TRP A 67 -1.12 10.64 -8.07
C TRP A 67 -1.48 10.74 -6.58
N ALA A 68 -1.77 9.62 -5.91
CA ALA A 68 -2.03 9.65 -4.46
C ALA A 68 -0.83 10.22 -3.71
N PRO A 69 -1.06 11.05 -2.68
CA PRO A 69 0.04 11.54 -1.86
C PRO A 69 0.79 10.35 -1.22
N PRO A 70 2.12 10.48 -1.01
CA PRO A 70 2.89 9.44 -0.36
C PRO A 70 2.36 9.18 1.06
N LYS A 71 2.48 7.93 1.50
CA LYS A 71 2.21 7.58 2.90
C LYS A 71 3.21 8.28 3.80
N GLN A 72 2.85 8.41 5.07
CA GLN A 72 3.74 9.02 6.04
C GLN A 72 5.03 8.21 6.15
N PRO A 73 6.17 8.88 6.38
CA PRO A 73 7.41 8.17 6.64
C PRO A 73 7.29 7.40 7.96
N ILE A 74 8.00 6.28 8.02
CA ILE A 74 8.18 5.54 9.26
C ILE A 74 9.12 6.31 10.21
N LEU A 75 8.95 6.11 11.52
CA LEU A 75 9.77 6.80 12.53
C LEU A 75 11.25 6.38 12.50
N LYS A 76 11.53 5.14 12.08
CA LYS A 76 12.89 4.58 12.05
C LYS A 76 13.60 4.87 10.74
N THR A 77 14.94 4.96 10.79
CA THR A 77 15.77 5.02 9.59
C THR A 77 15.94 3.63 8.98
N VAL A 78 16.09 3.58 7.65
CA VAL A 78 16.35 2.36 6.89
C VAL A 78 17.62 2.57 6.07
N MET A 79 18.51 1.58 6.11
CA MET A 79 19.69 1.52 5.25
C MET A 79 19.42 0.49 4.16
N ILE A 80 19.61 0.90 2.91
CA ILE A 80 19.53 0.01 1.74
C ILE A 80 20.99 -0.29 1.37
N PRO A 81 21.45 -1.55 1.48
CA PRO A 81 22.83 -1.89 1.15
C PRO A 81 23.06 -1.71 -0.35
N GLY A 82 24.25 -1.23 -0.71
CA GLY A 82 24.66 -1.13 -2.12
C GLY A 82 24.89 -2.52 -2.76
N PRO A 83 25.15 -2.55 -4.07
CA PRO A 83 25.49 -3.78 -4.78
C PRO A 83 26.69 -4.49 -4.13
N GLN A 84 26.61 -5.82 -3.99
CA GLN A 84 27.72 -6.65 -3.52
C GLN A 84 28.56 -7.04 -4.74
N LEU A 85 29.70 -6.38 -4.93
CA LEU A 85 30.60 -6.61 -6.06
C LEU A 85 31.50 -7.82 -5.80
N LYS A 86 31.75 -8.63 -6.83
CA LYS A 86 32.85 -9.61 -6.78
C LYS A 86 34.19 -8.87 -6.92
N PRO A 87 35.31 -9.45 -6.46
CA PRO A 87 36.63 -8.81 -6.58
C PRO A 87 37.04 -8.43 -7.99
N GLU A 88 36.50 -9.11 -9.01
CA GLU A 88 36.79 -8.91 -10.43
C GLU A 88 35.82 -7.95 -11.13
N GLU A 89 34.73 -7.55 -10.46
CA GLU A 89 33.68 -6.70 -11.00
C GLU A 89 33.85 -5.26 -10.50
N GLU A 90 33.94 -4.30 -11.44
CA GLU A 90 33.99 -2.88 -11.11
C GLU A 90 32.58 -2.31 -10.91
N TYR A 91 32.44 -1.29 -10.07
CA TYR A 91 31.15 -0.64 -9.83
C TYR A 91 30.72 0.15 -11.07
N GLU A 92 29.61 -0.24 -11.68
CA GLU A 92 28.96 0.59 -12.69
C GLU A 92 27.95 1.52 -12.02
N GLU A 93 28.19 2.83 -12.09
CA GLU A 93 27.21 3.84 -11.69
C GLU A 93 25.99 3.73 -12.60
N ALA A 94 24.85 3.32 -12.04
CA ALA A 94 23.58 3.42 -12.73
C ALA A 94 23.30 4.90 -13.05
N GLN A 95 23.33 5.27 -14.32
CA GLN A 95 22.86 6.58 -14.80
C GLN A 95 21.32 6.61 -14.74
N GLY A 96 20.78 6.65 -13.52
CA GLY A 96 19.35 6.78 -13.26
C GLY A 96 19.12 7.95 -12.32
N GLU A 97 18.28 8.90 -12.75
CA GLU A 97 17.88 10.05 -11.96
C GLU A 97 17.52 9.60 -10.53
N ALA A 98 18.22 10.17 -9.54
CA ALA A 98 17.81 10.05 -8.16
C ALA A 98 16.37 10.56 -8.08
N GLN A 99 15.40 9.65 -7.98
CA GLN A 99 14.02 10.00 -7.67
C GLN A 99 14.02 10.65 -6.29
N LYS A 100 14.20 11.97 -6.28
CA LYS A 100 13.91 12.80 -5.12
C LYS A 100 12.48 12.41 -4.72
N PRO A 101 12.24 12.01 -3.46
CA PRO A 101 10.86 11.94 -3.00
C PRO A 101 10.26 13.33 -3.25
N GLN A 102 9.26 13.40 -4.14
CA GLN A 102 8.49 14.61 -4.35
C GLN A 102 7.83 14.92 -3.00
N LEU A 103 8.41 15.88 -2.28
CA LEU A 103 7.76 16.54 -1.16
C LEU A 103 6.61 17.35 -1.78
N ALA A 104 5.39 16.82 -1.68
CA ALA A 104 4.18 17.59 -1.88
C ALA A 104 3.81 18.29 -0.56
#